data_AF-A0A315BH16-F1
#
_entry.id   AF-A0A315BH16-F1
#
_cell.length_a   1.000
_cell.length_b   1.000
_cell.length_c   1.000
_cell.angle_alpha   90.00
_cell.angle_beta   90.00
_cell.angle_gamma   90.00
#
_symmetry.space_group_name_H-M   'P 1'
#
loop_
_entity.id
_entity.type
_entity.pdbx_description
1 polymer ?
#
loop_
_entity_poly.entity_id
_entity_poly.type
_entity_poly.pdbx_seq_one_letter_code
_entity_poly.pdbx_strand_id
1 'polypeptide(L)'
;MAFNQEMALNIYIALFLLFGAVFGLSTYSYQHIFSEGPHKVETPQGGSTLGGRVLWALVCSFLWPIMVLTGLNSARILAKRKRQAAAANH
;
A
#
# COMPACT_ATOMS: atom_id res chain seq x y z
N MET A 1 -32.28 1.95 20.35
CA MET A 1 -31.17 2.82 19.89
C MET A 1 -29.85 2.06 19.71
N ALA A 2 -29.57 1.01 20.51
CA ALA A 2 -28.36 0.18 20.40
C ALA A 2 -28.19 -0.55 19.06
N PHE A 3 -29.25 -1.14 18.49
CA PHE A 3 -29.18 -1.90 17.22
C PHE A 3 -28.64 -1.07 16.04
N ASN A 4 -29.02 0.21 15.95
CA ASN A 4 -28.54 1.12 14.91
C ASN A 4 -27.06 1.46 15.07
N GLN A 5 -26.54 1.47 16.30
CA GLN A 5 -25.13 1.76 16.56
C GLN A 5 -24.25 0.55 16.23
N GLU A 6 -24.71 -0.67 16.52
CA GLU A 6 -24.00 -1.89 16.12
C GLU A 6 -23.96 -2.07 14.60
N MET A 7 -25.09 -1.82 13.93
CA MET A 7 -25.16 -1.80 12.46
C MET A 7 -24.18 -0.78 11.86
N ALA A 8 -24.14 0.44 12.42
CA ALA A 8 -23.23 1.47 11.96
C ALA A 8 -21.75 1.06 12.17
N LEU A 9 -21.41 0.53 13.35
CA LEU A 9 -20.04 0.09 13.66
C LEU A 9 -19.59 -1.04 12.72
N ASN A 10 -20.45 -2.01 12.46
CA ASN A 10 -20.18 -3.10 11.52
C ASN A 10 -19.94 -2.58 10.08
N ILE A 11 -20.72 -1.58 9.66
CA ILE A 11 -20.53 -0.93 8.35
C ILE A 11 -19.18 -0.20 8.29
N TYR A 12 -18.80 0.53 9.36
CA TYR A 12 -17.50 1.20 9.41
C TYR A 12 -16.33 0.22 9.34
N ILE A 13 -16.41 -0.90 10.06
CA ILE A 13 -15.40 -1.96 10.03
C ILE A 13 -15.33 -2.59 8.64
N ALA A 14 -16.47 -2.90 8.03
CA ALA A 14 -16.52 -3.47 6.69
C ALA A 14 -15.90 -2.54 5.64
N LEU A 15 -16.22 -1.23 5.69
CA LEU A 15 -15.61 -0.23 4.81
C LEU A 15 -14.11 -0.12 5.05
N PHE A 16 -13.66 -0.07 6.31
CA PHE A 16 -12.24 -0.01 6.67
C PHE A 16 -11.46 -1.18 6.07
N LEU A 17 -11.98 -2.40 6.21
CA LEU A 17 -11.35 -3.61 5.66
C LEU A 17 -11.39 -3.63 4.13
N LEU A 18 -12.48 -3.18 3.51
CA LEU A 18 -12.61 -3.12 2.06
C LEU A 18 -11.61 -2.13 1.44
N PHE A 19 -11.47 -0.95 2.05
CA PHE A 19 -10.46 0.03 1.65
C PHE A 19 -9.05 -0.52 1.79
N GLY A 20 -8.73 -1.17 2.92
CA GLY A 20 -7.41 -1.78 3.11
C GLY A 20 -7.11 -2.93 2.15
N ALA A 21 -8.10 -3.77 1.80
CA ALA A 21 -7.94 -4.84 0.83
C ALA A 21 -7.70 -4.31 -0.60
N VAL A 22 -8.50 -3.33 -1.04
CA VAL A 22 -8.32 -2.67 -2.35
C VAL A 22 -6.96 -1.96 -2.41
N PHE A 23 -6.59 -1.27 -1.34
CA PHE A 23 -5.29 -0.61 -1.22
C PHE A 23 -4.14 -1.62 -1.30
N GLY A 24 -4.21 -2.74 -0.59
CA GLY A 24 -3.20 -3.80 -0.65
C GLY A 24 -3.06 -4.43 -2.03
N LEU A 25 -4.18 -4.71 -2.70
CA LEU A 25 -4.19 -5.20 -4.08
C LEU A 25 -3.55 -4.20 -5.06
N SER A 26 -3.85 -2.92 -4.91
CA SER A 26 -3.29 -1.85 -5.75
C SER A 26 -1.80 -1.57 -5.48
N THR A 27 -1.37 -1.70 -4.22
CA THR A 27 -0.01 -1.37 -3.78
C THR A 27 0.95 -2.55 -3.91
N TYR A 28 0.46 -3.77 -4.16
CA TYR A 28 1.30 -4.96 -4.36
C TYR A 28 2.37 -4.74 -5.45
N SER A 29 2.02 -4.05 -6.55
CA SER A 29 2.99 -3.71 -7.60
C SER A 29 4.12 -2.79 -7.13
N TYR A 30 3.91 -2.02 -6.07
CA TYR A 30 4.88 -1.08 -5.49
C TYR A 30 5.40 -1.54 -4.12
N GLN A 31 5.10 -2.77 -3.68
CA GLN A 31 5.52 -3.31 -2.39
C GLN A 31 7.04 -3.16 -2.16
N HIS A 32 7.83 -3.29 -3.23
CA HIS A 32 9.28 -3.09 -3.22
C HIS A 32 9.71 -1.68 -2.76
N ILE A 33 8.93 -0.64 -3.06
CA ILE A 33 9.21 0.74 -2.62
C ILE A 33 8.97 0.90 -1.10
N PHE A 34 8.08 0.09 -0.53
CA PHE A 34 7.70 0.19 0.89
C PHE A 34 8.50 -0.71 1.81
N SER A 35 8.85 -1.92 1.36
CA SER A 35 9.49 -2.93 2.22
C SER A 35 11.01 -3.03 2.04
N GLU A 36 11.58 -2.56 0.92
CA GLU A 36 12.98 -2.86 0.56
C GLU A 36 13.82 -1.62 0.16
N GLY A 37 13.21 -0.45 -0.03
CA GLY A 37 13.94 0.77 -0.40
C GLY A 37 14.52 0.73 -1.82
N PRO A 38 15.29 1.75 -2.24
CA PRO A 38 15.70 1.96 -3.64
C PRO A 38 16.70 0.92 -4.19
N HIS A 39 17.05 -0.10 -3.41
CA HIS A 39 17.91 -1.17 -3.88
C HIS A 39 17.08 -2.15 -4.71
N LYS A 40 17.31 -2.18 -6.02
CA LYS A 40 16.93 -3.29 -6.89
C LYS A 40 17.55 -4.56 -6.31
N VAL A 41 16.74 -5.40 -5.68
CA VAL A 41 17.10 -6.80 -5.48
C VAL A 41 16.94 -7.45 -6.84
N GLU A 42 18.04 -7.97 -7.36
CA GLU A 42 18.05 -8.84 -8.53
C GLU A 42 17.01 -9.95 -8.30
N THR A 43 16.01 -9.99 -9.17
CA THR A 43 15.09 -11.10 -9.45
C THR A 43 14.93 -12.11 -8.30
N PRO A 44 13.87 -12.03 -7.47
CA PRO A 44 13.56 -13.13 -6.59
C PRO A 44 13.17 -14.34 -7.47
N GLN A 45 13.98 -15.39 -7.44
CA GLN A 45 13.72 -16.69 -8.08
C GLN A 45 12.52 -17.43 -7.46
N GLY A 46 11.70 -16.78 -6.65
CA GLY A 46 10.47 -17.32 -6.09
C GLY A 46 9.28 -16.70 -6.80
N GLY A 47 8.73 -17.42 -7.77
CA GLY A 47 7.62 -16.98 -8.62
C GLY A 47 6.47 -16.35 -7.84
N SER A 48 5.71 -15.50 -8.53
CA SER A 48 4.45 -14.87 -8.11
C SER A 48 3.57 -15.82 -7.28
N THR A 49 3.81 -15.91 -5.97
CA THR A 49 3.00 -16.74 -5.10
C THR A 49 1.78 -15.91 -4.74
N LEU A 50 0.61 -16.40 -5.11
CA LEU A 50 -0.68 -15.92 -4.59
C LEU A 50 -0.64 -15.65 -3.08
N GLY A 51 0.15 -16.44 -2.33
CA GLY A 51 0.44 -16.23 -0.91
C GLY A 51 1.03 -14.86 -0.56
N GLY A 52 1.99 -14.35 -1.34
CA GLY A 52 2.57 -13.01 -1.10
C GLY A 52 1.55 -11.89 -1.30
N ARG A 53 0.66 -12.03 -2.30
CA ARG A 53 -0.45 -11.07 -2.53
C ARG A 53 -1.46 -11.08 -1.40
N VAL A 54 -1.85 -12.27 -0.94
CA VAL A 54 -2.82 -12.43 0.16
C VAL A 54 -2.23 -11.92 1.46
N LEU A 55 -0.97 -12.24 1.77
CA LEU A 55 -0.30 -11.76 2.98
C LEU A 55 -0.16 -10.23 2.96
N TRP A 56 0.21 -9.66 1.81
CA TRP A 56 0.28 -8.21 1.66
C TRP A 56 -1.08 -7.52 1.78
N ALA A 57 -2.12 -8.09 1.17
CA ALA A 57 -3.49 -7.61 1.31
C ALA A 57 -3.95 -7.65 2.77
N LEU A 58 -3.67 -8.74 3.51
CA LEU A 58 -3.99 -8.85 4.94
C LEU A 58 -3.26 -7.81 5.78
N VAL A 59 -1.96 -7.59 5.54
CA VAL A 59 -1.20 -6.54 6.24
C VAL A 59 -1.77 -5.16 5.93
N CYS A 60 -2.08 -4.88 4.66
CA CYS A 60 -2.73 -3.63 4.25
C CYS A 60 -4.10 -3.45 4.88
N SER A 61 -4.92 -4.50 5.04
CA SER A 61 -6.23 -4.41 5.70
C SER A 61 -6.15 -3.77 7.10
N PHE A 62 -5.06 -4.04 7.84
CA PHE A 62 -4.86 -3.47 9.18
C PHE A 62 -4.02 -2.19 9.18
N LEU A 63 -3.02 -2.09 8.29
CA LEU A 63 -2.04 -0.99 8.28
C LEU A 63 -2.27 0.05 7.18
N TRP A 64 -3.37 -0.01 6.42
CA TRP A 64 -3.60 0.95 5.33
C TRP A 64 -3.51 2.43 5.73
N PRO A 65 -3.93 2.92 6.92
CA PRO A 65 -3.85 4.35 7.22
C PRO A 65 -2.40 4.82 7.29
N ILE A 66 -1.53 4.03 7.94
CA ILE A 66 -0.10 4.34 8.02
C ILE A 66 0.59 4.15 6.67
N MET A 67 0.19 3.14 5.89
CA MET A 67 0.73 2.93 4.54
C MET A 67 0.31 4.01 3.54
N VAL A 68 -0.88 4.57 3.66
CA VAL A 68 -1.31 5.73 2.85
C VAL A 68 -0.44 6.94 3.18
N LEU A 69 -0.18 7.19 4.47
CA LEU A 69 0.67 8.31 4.90
C LEU A 69 2.12 8.12 4.46
N THR A 70 2.71 6.94 4.67
CA THR A 70 4.09 6.67 4.24
C THR A 70 4.21 6.62 2.71
N GLY A 71 3.20 6.10 2.03
CA GLY A 71 3.15 6.00 0.57
C GLY A 71 3.06 7.34 -0.13
N LEU A 72 2.24 8.25 0.39
CA LEU A 72 2.15 9.61 -0.13
C LEU A 72 3.48 10.35 0.04
N ASN A 73 4.19 10.12 1.14
CA ASN A 73 5.53 10.68 1.37
C ASN A 73 6.56 10.09 0.40
N SER A 74 6.58 8.77 0.21
CA SER A 74 7.45 8.11 -0.77
C SER A 74 7.18 8.59 -2.20
N ALA A 75 5.90 8.71 -2.59
CA ALA A 75 5.50 9.23 -3.90
C ALA A 75 5.95 10.69 -4.09
N ARG A 76 5.84 11.53 -3.05
CA ARG A 76 6.34 12.92 -3.07
C ARG A 76 7.85 12.98 -3.25
N ILE A 77 8.61 12.15 -2.55
CA ILE A 77 10.07 12.08 -2.68
C ILE A 77 10.46 11.62 -4.09
N LEU A 78 9.80 10.59 -4.62
CA LEU A 78 10.04 10.08 -5.96
C LEU A 78 9.68 11.13 -7.04
N ALA A 79 8.56 11.83 -6.88
CA ALA A 79 8.17 12.92 -7.78
C ALA A 79 9.17 14.08 -7.75
N LYS A 80 9.69 14.45 -6.58
CA LYS A 80 10.78 15.45 -6.46
C LYS A 80 12.04 14.99 -7.18
N ARG A 81 12.48 13.74 -6.98
CA ARG A 81 13.64 13.16 -7.67
C ARG A 81 13.45 13.12 -9.18
N LYS A 82 12.26 12.76 -9.67
CA LYS A 82 11.94 12.75 -11.10
C LYS A 82 12.00 14.16 -11.71
N ARG A 83 11.53 15.19 -10.99
CA ARG A 83 11.64 16.59 -11.41
C ARG A 83 13.09 17.07 -11.44
N GLN A 84 13.90 16.70 -10.45
CA GLN A 84 15.34 17.04 -10.43
C GLN A 84 16.11 16.34 -11.57
N ALA A 85 15.81 15.07 -11.85
CA ALA A 85 16.41 14.36 -12.98
C ALA A 85 15.99 14.96 -14.34
N ALA A 86 14.74 15.42 -14.48
CA ALA A 86 14.28 16.09 -15.70
C ALA A 86 14.93 17.48 -15.87
N ALA A 87 15.16 18.21 -14.78
CA ALA A 87 15.81 19.51 -14.80
C ALA A 87 17.34 19.44 -15.00
N ALA A 88 17.99 18.34 -14.64
CA ALA A 88 19.42 18.11 -14.84
C ALA A 88 19.77 17.55 -16.24
N ASN A 89 18.77 17.10 -17.02
CA ASN A 89 18.93 16.65 -18.41
C ASN A 89 18.61 17.76 -19.44
N HIS A 90 18.38 19.00 -18.98
CA HIS A 90 18.26 20.21 -19.79
C HIS A 90 19.48 21.09 -19.57
#